data_AF-A0A6L3SPW7-F1
#
_entry.id   AF-A0A6L3SPW7-F1
#
_cell.length_a   1.000
_cell.length_b   1.000
_cell.length_c   1.000
_cell.angle_alpha   90.00
_cell.angle_beta   90.00
_cell.angle_gamma   90.00
#
_symmetry.space_group_name_H-M   'P 1'
#
loop_
_entity.id
_entity.type
_entity.pdbx_description
1 polymer ?
#
loop_
_entity_poly.entity_id
_entity_poly.type
_entity_poly.pdbx_seq_one_letter_code
_entity_poly.pdbx_strand_id
1 'polypeptide(L)' 'MAKEKTMAAQRTILSMPPELKERIRAYRFAKRINTEAEAIRQLLERALDAESIAADPPNSSTQ' A
#
# COMPACT_ATOMS: atom_id res chain seq x y z
N MET A 1 -27.65 5.72 -3.75
CA MET A 1 -26.52 6.26 -4.55
C MET A 1 -25.27 6.12 -3.70
N ALA A 2 -24.49 5.05 -3.92
CA ALA A 2 -23.25 4.82 -3.18
C ALA A 2 -22.22 5.84 -3.68
N LYS A 3 -21.70 6.69 -2.77
CA LYS A 3 -20.57 7.57 -3.06
C LYS A 3 -19.39 6.68 -3.43
N GLU A 4 -19.06 6.66 -4.72
CA GLU A 4 -17.79 6.14 -5.22
C GLU A 4 -16.70 6.97 -4.55
N LYS A 5 -16.06 6.40 -3.52
CA LYS A 5 -14.92 7.00 -2.84
C LYS A 5 -13.77 6.89 -3.83
N THR A 6 -13.59 7.89 -4.68
CA THR A 6 -12.39 8.02 -5.51
C THR A 6 -11.20 7.93 -4.55
N MET A 7 -10.48 6.80 -4.54
CA MET A 7 -9.27 6.63 -3.74
C MET A 7 -8.28 7.68 -4.24
N ALA A 8 -8.17 8.80 -3.54
CA ALA A 8 -7.20 9.82 -3.85
C ALA A 8 -5.81 9.19 -3.66
N ALA A 9 -5.14 8.86 -4.76
CA ALA A 9 -3.79 8.33 -4.72
C ALA A 9 -2.86 9.44 -4.23
N GLN A 10 -2.33 9.30 -3.01
CA GLN A 10 -1.32 10.21 -2.49
C GLN A 10 0.07 9.77 -2.97
N ARG A 11 0.83 10.70 -3.55
CA ARG A 11 2.21 10.43 -3.96
C ARG A 11 3.13 10.56 -2.75
N THR A 12 3.74 9.45 -2.36
CA THR A 12 4.79 9.41 -1.33
C THR A 12 6.13 9.06 -1.97
N ILE A 13 7.19 9.79 -1.62
CA ILE A 13 8.56 9.50 -2.05
C ILE A 13 9.27 8.84 -0.87
N LEU A 14 9.86 7.67 -1.10
CA LEU A 14 10.55 6.89 -0.07
C LEU A 14 11.95 6.52 -0.59
N SER A 15 12.95 6.65 0.28
CA SER A 15 14.28 6.11 0.05
C SER A 15 14.35 4.70 0.62
N MET A 16 14.92 3.75 -0.12
CA MET A 16 15.06 2.37 0.34
C MET A 16 16.36 1.75 -0.18
N PRO A 17 16.89 0.70 0.48
CA PRO A 17 18.03 -0.04 -0.01
C PRO A 17 17.76 -0.66 -1.40
N PRO A 18 18.78 -0.75 -2.27
CA PRO A 18 18.61 -1.30 -3.62
C PRO A 18 18.13 -2.75 -3.60
N GLU A 19 18.61 -3.56 -2.64
CA GLU A 19 18.23 -4.96 -2.49
C GLU A 19 16.73 -5.13 -2.22
N LEU A 20 16.13 -4.24 -1.42
CA LEU A 20 14.69 -4.25 -1.16
C LEU A 20 13.89 -3.93 -2.43
N LYS A 21 14.36 -2.96 -3.21
CA LYS A 21 13.76 -2.61 -4.49
C LYS A 21 13.79 -3.78 -5.47
N GLU A 22 14.90 -4.49 -5.55
CA GLU A 22 15.02 -5.69 -6.40
C GLU A 22 14.04 -6.80 -5.98
N ARG A 23 13.88 -7.03 -4.68
CA ARG A 23 12.90 -8.00 -4.16
C ARG A 23 11.46 -7.61 -4.49
N ILE A 24 11.11 -6.32 -4.38
CA ILE A 24 9.79 -5.81 -4.78
C ILE A 24 9.57 -6.02 -6.28
N ARG A 25 10.60 -5.77 -7.10
CA ARG A 25 10.54 -5.98 -8.55
C ARG A 25 10.34 -7.47 -8.91
N ALA A 26 11.06 -8.37 -8.24
CA ALA A 26 10.89 -9.81 -8.42
C ALA A 26 9.46 -10.26 -8.04
N TYR A 27 8.94 -9.79 -6.90
CA TYR A 27 7.56 -10.02 -6.48
C TYR A 27 6.55 -9.53 -7.53
N ARG A 28 6.75 -8.31 -8.06
CA ARG A 28 5.91 -7.71 -9.11
C ARG A 28 5.82 -8.62 -10.34
N PHE A 29 6.95 -9.11 -10.83
CA PHE A 29 6.98 -10.02 -11.98
C PHE A 29 6.31 -11.37 -11.68
N ALA A 30 6.61 -11.97 -10.53
CA ALA A 30 6.03 -13.25 -10.13
C ALA A 30 4.50 -13.19 -10.01
N LYS A 31 3.95 -12.03 -9.60
CA LYS A 31 2.50 -11.82 -9.44
C LYS A 31 1.83 -11.13 -10.64
N ARG A 32 2.56 -10.88 -11.73
CA ARG A 32 2.06 -10.19 -12.94
C ARG A 32 1.40 -8.83 -12.64
N ILE A 33 1.97 -8.09 -11.71
CA ILE A 33 1.49 -6.77 -11.29
C ILE A 33 2.06 -5.72 -12.24
N ASN A 34 1.22 -4.77 -12.66
CA ASN A 34 1.58 -3.80 -13.69
C ASN A 34 2.53 -2.70 -13.19
N THR A 35 2.36 -2.25 -11.94
CA THR A 35 3.13 -1.12 -11.41
C THR A 35 3.86 -1.47 -10.12
N GLU A 36 4.97 -0.77 -9.86
CA GLU A 36 5.71 -0.91 -8.60
C GLU A 36 4.88 -0.42 -7.41
N ALA A 37 4.09 0.65 -7.59
CA ALA A 37 3.19 1.16 -6.55
C ALA A 37 2.13 0.13 -6.14
N GLU A 38 1.54 -0.59 -7.10
CA GLU A 38 0.56 -1.65 -6.82
C GLU A 38 1.22 -2.84 -6.10
N ALA A 39 2.44 -3.21 -6.49
CA ALA A 39 3.19 -4.25 -5.79
C ALA A 39 3.48 -3.86 -4.33
N ILE A 40 3.94 -2.62 -4.10
CA ILE A 40 4.19 -2.09 -2.75
C ILE A 40 2.90 -2.07 -1.94
N ARG A 41 1.79 -1.58 -2.52
CA ARG A 41 0.49 -1.55 -1.85
C ARG A 41 0.06 -2.93 -1.36
N GLN A 42 0.08 -3.94 -2.24
CA GLN A 42 -0.31 -5.30 -1.86
C GLN A 42 0.60 -5.90 -0.77
N LEU A 43 1.90 -5.60 -0.82
CA LEU A 43 2.84 -6.06 0.21
C LEU A 43 2.57 -5.41 1.57
N LEU A 44 2.30 -4.10 1.58
CA LEU A 44 1.97 -3.36 2.79
C LEU A 44 0.61 -3.79 3.37
N GLU A 45 -0.42 -3.92 2.54
CA GLU A 45 -1.75 -4.39 2.96
C GLU A 45 -1.62 -5.75 3.68
N ARG A 46 -0.91 -6.71 3.08
CA ARG A 46 -0.69 -8.03 3.70
C ARG A 46 0.10 -7.96 5.00
N ALA A 47 1.11 -7.10 5.07
CA ALA A 47 1.90 -6.94 6.28
C ALA A 47 1.07 -6.32 7.42
N LEU A 48 0.27 -5.30 7.12
CA LEU A 48 -0.58 -4.63 8.11
C LEU A 48 -1.71 -5.54 8.59
N ASP A 49 -2.34 -6.31 7.69
CA ASP A 49 -3.31 -7.36 8.05
C ASP A 49 -2.68 -8.43 8.94
N ALA A 50 -1.46 -8.90 8.61
CA ALA A 50 -0.76 -9.92 9.40
C ALA A 50 -0.44 -9.43 10.84
N GLU A 51 -0.08 -8.16 10.98
CA GLU A 51 0.18 -7.53 12.28
C GLU A 51 -1.12 -7.18 13.05
N SER A 52 -2.31 -7.43 12.46
CA SER A 52 -3.61 -7.01 12.99
C SER A 52 -3.67 -5.51 13.34
N ILE A 53 -2.87 -4.69 12.65
CA ILE A 53 -2.91 -3.24 12.78
C ILE A 53 -4.08 -2.77 11.91
N ALA A 54 -5.30 -2.94 12.44
CA ALA A 54 -6.46 -2.23 11.93
C ALA A 54 -6.16 -0.74 12.15
N ALA A 55 -5.94 -0.01 11.06
CA ALA A 55 -5.79 1.43 11.11
C ALA A 55 -7.07 2.03 11.72
N ASP A 56 -7.04 2.38 13.00
CA ASP A 56 -8.03 3.27 13.60
C ASP A 56 -7.81 4.64 12.92
N PRO A 57 -8.73 5.12 12.06
CA PRO A 57 -8.49 6.35 11.34
C PRO A 57 -8.49 7.51 12.35
N PRO A 58 -7.43 8.35 12.42
CA PRO A 58 -7.43 9.53 13.27
C PRO A 58 -8.31 10.62 12.63
N ASN A 59 -9.63 10.44 12.68
CA ASN A 59 -10.64 11.49 12.63
C ASN A 59 -12.04 10.86 12.67
N SER A 60 -12.48 10.47 13.85
CA SER A 60 -13.90 10.41 14.18
C SER A 60 -14.06 11.03 15.56
N SER A 61 -14.66 12.23 15.57
CA SER A 61 -15.25 12.87 16.75
C SER A 61 -14.30 13.59 17.72
N THR A 62 -14.21 14.90 17.57
CA THR A 62 -14.64 15.80 18.65
C THR A 62 -15.45 16.92 17.99
N GLN A 63 -16.76 16.69 17.96
CA GLN A 63 -17.77 17.75 17.90
C GLN A 63 -17.84 18.42 19.26
#